data_AF-A0A1T5PCK5-F1
#
_entry.id   AF-A0A1T5PCK5-F1
#
_cell.length_a   1.000
_cell.length_b   1.000
_cell.length_c   1.000
_cell.angle_alpha   90.00
_cell.angle_beta   90.00
_cell.angle_gamma   90.00
#
_symmetry.space_group_name_H-M   'P 1'
#
loop_
_entity.id
_entity.type
_entity.pdbx_description
1 polymer ?
#
loop_
_entity_poly.entity_id
_entity_poly.type
_entity_poly.pdbx_seq_one_letter_code
_entity_poly.pdbx_strand_id
1 'polypeptide(L)' 'MEPYRFDRTAFKIKTYAEADTDNVDLSLSLAERVRQAWYLISKAYGFDLNNPPRMDKTVFSCRKQK' A
#
# COMPACT_ATOMS: atom_id res chain seq x y z
N MET A 1 27.91 2.75 -10.38
CA MET A 1 26.45 2.93 -10.54
C MET A 1 26.00 1.82 -11.46
N GLU A 2 25.31 0.81 -10.92
CA GLU A 2 24.79 -0.28 -11.75
C GLU A 2 23.74 0.28 -12.71
N PRO A 3 23.68 -0.18 -13.98
CA PRO A 3 22.67 0.28 -14.92
C PRO A 3 21.28 -0.10 -14.40
N TYR A 4 20.40 0.90 -14.22
CA TYR A 4 19.02 0.68 -13.84
C TYR A 4 18.33 -0.21 -14.88
N ARG A 5 18.03 -1.46 -14.49
CA ARG A 5 17.34 -2.42 -15.35
C ARG A 5 15.84 -2.27 -15.14
N PHE A 6 15.16 -1.72 -16.14
CA PHE A 6 13.71 -1.54 -16.11
C PHE A 6 13.01 -2.90 -16.01
N ASP A 7 12.27 -3.12 -14.92
CA ASP A 7 11.51 -4.34 -14.70
C ASP A 7 10.24 -4.34 -15.56
N ARG A 8 10.26 -5.14 -16.63
CA ARG A 8 9.15 -5.30 -17.57
C ARG A 8 8.04 -6.23 -17.04
N THR A 9 8.23 -6.82 -15.86
CA THR A 9 7.27 -7.75 -15.25
C THR A 9 6.35 -7.11 -14.22
N ALA A 10 6.63 -5.85 -13.84
CA ALA A 10 5.86 -5.11 -12.85
C ALA A 10 4.39 -4.88 -13.27
N PHE A 11 4.12 -4.81 -14.58
CA PHE A 11 2.78 -4.63 -15.12
C PHE A 11 2.47 -5.72 -16.15
N LYS A 12 1.39 -6.47 -15.92
CA LYS A 12 0.88 -7.48 -16.85
C LYS A 12 -0.50 -7.04 -17.33
N ILE A 13 -0.76 -7.20 -18.62
CA ILE A 13 -2.11 -7.03 -19.15
C ILE A 13 -2.95 -8.17 -18.58
N LYS A 14 -4.05 -7.84 -17.91
CA LYS A 14 -5.00 -8.78 -17.32
C LYS A 14 -6.38 -8.52 -17.88
N THR A 15 -7.16 -9.59 -18.04
CA THR A 15 -8.60 -9.48 -18.26
C THR A 15 -9.29 -9.03 -16.98
N TYR A 16 -10.55 -8.56 -17.08
CA TYR A 16 -11.33 -8.14 -15.90
C TYR A 16 -11.40 -9.25 -14.83
N ALA A 17 -11.67 -10.49 -15.25
CA ALA A 17 -11.78 -11.62 -14.33
C ALA A 17 -10.44 -11.94 -13.62
N GLU A 18 -9.32 -11.86 -14.33
CA GLU A 18 -7.99 -12.08 -13.76
C GLU A 18 -7.56 -10.98 -12.79
N ALA A 19 -7.97 -9.73 -13.06
CA ALA A 19 -7.75 -8.63 -12.13
C ALA A 19 -8.65 -8.76 -10.89
N ASP A 20 -9.88 -9.25 -11.06
CA ASP A 20 -10.81 -9.45 -9.94
C ASP A 20 -10.33 -10.54 -8.97
N THR A 21 -9.64 -11.57 -9.48
CA THR A 21 -9.01 -12.59 -8.61
C THR A 21 -7.82 -12.08 -7.81
N ASP A 22 -7.20 -10.96 -8.20
CA ASP A 22 -6.16 -10.33 -7.39
C ASP A 22 -6.74 -9.46 -6.25
N ASN A 23 -8.05 -9.23 -6.25
CA ASN A 23 -8.67 -8.42 -5.20
C ASN A 23 -8.51 -9.09 -3.83
N VAL A 24 -8.54 -8.24 -2.81
CA VAL A 24 -8.41 -8.64 -1.41
C VAL A 24 -9.43 -9.74 -1.10
N ASP A 25 -8.97 -10.88 -0.60
CA ASP A 25 -9.83 -11.96 -0.15
C ASP A 25 -10.82 -11.44 0.90
N LEU A 26 -12.08 -11.29 0.48
CA LEU A 26 -13.14 -10.75 1.33
C LEU A 26 -13.58 -11.74 2.42
N SER A 27 -13.16 -13.00 2.34
CA SER A 27 -13.41 -14.01 3.38
C SER A 27 -12.63 -13.74 4.67
N LEU A 28 -11.52 -12.98 4.59
CA LEU A 28 -10.72 -12.58 5.74
C LEU A 28 -11.42 -11.52 6.59
N SER A 29 -11.12 -11.50 7.88
CA SER A 29 -11.61 -10.45 8.76
C SER A 29 -11.05 -9.09 8.34
N LEU A 30 -11.81 -8.01 8.59
CA LEU A 30 -11.34 -6.65 8.28
C LEU A 30 -9.99 -6.35 8.93
N ALA A 31 -9.75 -6.84 10.15
CA ALA A 31 -8.49 -6.66 10.86
C ALA A 31 -7.30 -7.28 10.11
N GLU A 32 -7.47 -8.48 9.55
CA GLU A 32 -6.42 -9.14 8.76
C GLU A 32 -6.17 -8.44 7.44
N ARG A 33 -7.23 -7.99 6.77
CA ARG A 33 -7.10 -7.19 5.53
C ARG A 33 -6.31 -5.90 5.77
N VAL A 34 -6.56 -5.22 6.88
CA VAL A 34 -5.82 -4.01 7.26
C VAL A 34 -4.34 -4.34 7.56
N ARG A 35 -4.04 -5.46 8.24
CA ARG A 35 -2.65 -5.88 8.48
C ARG A 35 -1.91 -6.19 7.17
N GLN A 36 -2.55 -6.89 6.23
CA GLN A 36 -1.98 -7.17 4.91
C GLN A 36 -1.69 -5.87 4.14
N ALA A 37 -2.66 -4.95 4.09
CA ALA A 37 -2.48 -3.65 3.47
C ALA A 37 -1.33 -2.88 4.10
N TRP A 38 -1.23 -2.87 5.43
CA TRP A 38 -0.14 -2.21 6.15
C TRP A 38 1.24 -2.78 5.82
N TYR A 39 1.34 -4.11 5.72
CA TYR A 39 2.57 -4.76 5.27
C TYR A 39 2.97 -4.35 3.86
N LEU A 40 2.03 -4.34 2.90
CA LEU A 40 2.30 -3.92 1.53
C LEU A 40 2.75 -2.45 1.45
N ILE A 41 2.11 -1.57 2.21
CA ILE A 41 2.49 -0.15 2.31
C ILE A 41 3.92 -0.03 2.85
N SER A 42 4.29 -0.78 3.89
CA SER A 42 5.64 -0.75 4.46
C SER A 42 6.72 -1.14 3.43
N LYS A 43 6.42 -2.11 2.56
CA LYS A 43 7.32 -2.55 1.49
C LYS A 43 7.43 -1.52 0.39
N ALA A 44 6.32 -0.88 0.02
CA ALA A 44 6.28 0.15 -1.02
C ALA A 44 7.09 1.40 -0.63
N TYR A 45 6.99 1.83 0.63
CA TYR A 45 7.62 3.06 1.13
C TYR A 45 8.91 2.81 1.95
N GLY A 46 9.28 1.55 2.18
CA GLY A 46 10.55 1.18 2.82
C GLY A 46 10.66 1.56 4.29
N PHE A 47 9.59 1.41 5.09
CA PHE A 47 9.63 1.67 6.54
C PHE A 47 9.40 0.42 7.39
N ASP A 48 9.80 0.49 8.67
CA ASP A 48 9.61 -0.59 9.64
C ASP A 48 8.15 -0.62 10.13
N LEU A 49 7.49 -1.79 10.05
CA LEU A 49 6.15 -1.99 10.60
C LEU A 49 6.07 -1.71 12.11
N ASN A 50 7.12 -2.05 12.85
CA ASN A 50 7.15 -1.91 14.31
C ASN A 50 7.55 -0.50 14.75
N ASN A 51 8.16 0.28 13.85
CA ASN A 51 8.55 1.66 14.08
C ASN A 51 8.17 2.53 12.88
N PRO A 52 6.86 2.75 12.65
CA PRO A 52 6.40 3.45 11.46
C PRO A 52 6.69 4.96 11.55
N PRO A 53 6.84 5.62 10.38
CA PRO A 53 7.06 7.06 10.33
C PRO A 53 5.91 7.80 11.00
N ARG A 54 6.24 8.79 11.82
CA ARG A 54 5.24 9.61 12.50
C ARG A 54 4.61 10.57 11.49
N MET A 55 3.29 10.63 11.51
CA MET A 55 2.55 11.60 10.71
C MET A 55 2.90 13.02 11.17
N ASP A 56 3.38 13.83 10.23
CA ASP A 56 3.54 15.26 10.45
C ASP A 56 2.17 15.94 10.44
N LYS A 57 1.79 16.49 11.59
CA LYS A 57 0.50 17.17 11.79
C LYS A 57 0.59 18.69 11.56
N THR A 58 1.78 19.21 11.23
CA THR A 58 2.00 20.66 11.05
C THR A 58 1.47 21.16 9.71
N VAL A 59 1.46 20.31 8.68
CA VAL A 59 1.00 20.64 7.32
C VAL A 59 -0.53 20.64 7.20
N PHE A 60 -1.21 19.79 7.99
CA PHE A 60 -2.66 19.65 7.96
C PHE A 60 -3.33 20.38 9.13
N SER A 61 -3.76 21.63 8.89
CA SER A 61 -4.62 22.35 9.84
C SER A 61 -6.09 22.21 9.43
N CYS A 62 -6.87 21.39 10.14
CA CYS A 62 -8.32 21.44 10.06
C CYS A 62 -8.82 22.51 11.05
N ARG A 63 -9.16 23.70 10.56
CA ARG A 63 -9.87 24.69 11.39
C ARG A 63 -11.33 24.28 11.50
N LYS A 64 -11.84 24.18 12.72
CA LYS A 64 -13.28 24.00 12.97
C LYS A 64 -14.00 25.25 12.47
N GLN A 65 -14.77 25.15 11.39
CA GLN A 65 -15.71 26.21 11.04
C GLN A 65 -16.84 26.19 12.09
N LYS A 66 -17.22 27.38 12.56
CA LYS A 66 -18.35 27.58 13.48
C LYS A 66 -19.67 27.40 12.75
#